data_AF-A0A924F3M0-F1
#
_entry.id   AF-A0A924F3M0-F1
#
_cell.length_a   1.000
_cell.length_b   1.000
_cell.length_c   1.000
_cell.angle_alpha   90.00
_cell.angle_beta   90.00
_cell.angle_gamma   90.00
#
_symmetry.space_group_name_H-M   'P 1'
#
loop_
_entity.id
_entity.type
_entity.pdbx_description
1 polymer ?
#
loop_
_entity_poly.entity_id
_entity_poly.type
_entity_poly.pdbx_seq_one_letter_code
_entity_poly.pdbx_strand_id
1 'polypeptide(L)' 'MKAALLRALAAQPRVLLMDKSLTGIDAVLRDEIARGLFANAATARTTVFIASRDIVEIELVLSDVTILTAGRVTVAGFLD' A
#
# COMPACT_ATOMS: atom_id res chain seq x y z
N MET A 1 -8.81 9.64 7.85
CA MET A 1 -7.85 8.66 7.27
C MET A 1 -6.43 8.84 7.82
N LYS A 2 -5.77 10.00 7.66
CA LYS A 2 -4.37 10.23 8.10
C LYS A 2 -4.08 9.83 9.56
N ALA A 3 -4.93 10.24 10.51
CA ALA A 3 -4.77 9.87 11.92
C ALA A 3 -4.97 8.37 12.23
N ALA A 4 -5.70 7.63 11.39
CA ALA A 4 -5.84 6.18 11.54
C ALA A 4 -4.60 5.45 11.04
N LEU A 5 -4.04 5.89 9.90
CA LEU A 5 -2.78 5.37 9.37
C LEU A 5 -1.62 5.61 10.35
N LEU A 6 -1.50 6.83 10.89
CA LEU A 6 -0.48 7.14 11.89
C LEU A 6 -0.60 6.26 13.15
N ARG A 7 -1.83 6.03 13.64
CA ARG A 7 -2.07 5.13 14.78
C ARG A 7 -1.69 3.69 14.46
N ALA A 8 -2.01 3.21 13.26
CA ALA A 8 -1.64 1.86 12.83
C ALA A 8 -0.13 1.70 12.76
N LEU A 9 0.61 2.69 12.25
CA LEU A 9 2.07 2.67 12.19
C LEU A 9 2.73 2.79 13.55
N ALA A 10 2.18 3.62 14.45
CA ALA A 10 2.70 3.79 15.80
C ALA A 10 2.69 2.48 16.62
N ALA A 11 1.80 1.55 16.28
CA ALA A 11 1.76 0.21 16.87
C ALA A 11 2.89 -0.73 16.38
N GLN A 12 3.73 -0.27 15.45
CA GLN A 12 4.83 -1.05 14.83
C GLN A 12 4.38 -2.46 14.39
N PRO A 13 3.33 -2.55 13.55
CA PRO A 13 2.75 -3.83 13.22
C PRO A 13 3.70 -4.63 12.33
N ARG A 14 3.68 -5.95 12.46
CA ARG A 14 4.35 -6.83 11.50
C ARG A 14 3.67 -6.83 10.13
N VAL A 15 2.35 -6.60 10.11
CA VAL A 15 1.54 -6.52 8.89
C VAL A 15 0.59 -5.34 8.98
N LEU A 16 0.59 -4.48 7.96
CA LEU A 16 -0.33 -3.35 7.80
C LEU A 16 -1.28 -3.65 6.64
N LEU A 17 -2.58 -3.78 6.92
CA LEU A 17 -3.62 -3.94 5.90
C LEU A 17 -4.24 -2.59 5.55
N MET A 18 -4.32 -2.27 4.26
CA MET A 18 -4.81 -1.00 3.74
C MET A 18 -5.90 -1.24 2.69
N ASP A 19 -7.17 -1.06 3.07
CA ASP A 19 -8.29 -1.11 2.12
C ASP A 19 -8.54 0.30 1.55
N LYS A 20 -8.39 0.46 0.22
CA LYS A 20 -8.65 1.71 -0.52
C LYS A 20 -7.96 2.94 0.08
N SER A 21 -6.71 2.76 0.46
CA SER A 21 -5.95 3.80 1.12
C SER A 21 -5.21 4.65 0.09
N LEU A 22 -5.30 5.98 0.25
CA LEU A 22 -4.71 7.07 -0.56
C LEU A 22 -5.65 7.68 -1.61
N THR A 23 -6.86 7.14 -1.75
CA THR A 23 -7.90 7.74 -2.61
C THR A 23 -8.24 9.17 -2.15
N GLY A 24 -8.36 10.09 -3.11
CA GLY A 24 -8.69 11.50 -2.84
C GLY A 24 -7.51 12.35 -2.34
N ILE A 25 -6.29 11.79 -2.30
CA ILE A 25 -5.05 12.55 -2.17
C ILE A 25 -4.57 12.89 -3.59
N ASP A 26 -4.18 14.15 -3.81
CA ASP A 26 -3.54 14.58 -5.06
C ASP A 26 -2.34 13.67 -5.41
N ALA A 27 -2.12 13.43 -6.71
CA ALA A 27 -1.13 12.46 -7.18
C ALA A 27 0.30 12.77 -6.67
N VAL A 28 0.67 14.05 -6.58
CA VAL A 28 2.01 14.45 -6.12
C VAL A 28 2.16 14.16 -4.63
N LEU A 29 1.19 14.58 -3.83
CA LEU A 29 1.21 14.36 -2.38
C LEU A 29 1.09 12.86 -2.04
N ARG A 30 0.41 12.09 -2.88
CA ARG A 30 0.30 10.64 -2.74
C ARG A 30 1.66 9.97 -2.90
N ASP A 31 2.44 10.33 -3.91
CA ASP A 31 3.77 9.77 -4.13
C ASP A 31 4.69 10.06 -2.94
N GLU A 32 4.67 11.28 -2.42
CA GLU A 32 5.47 11.66 -1.24
C GLU A 32 5.07 10.85 0.00
N ILE A 33 3.76 10.75 0.29
CA ILE A 33 3.25 9.98 1.42
C ILE A 33 3.59 8.50 1.26
N ALA A 34 3.41 7.94 0.07
CA ALA A 34 3.69 6.54 -0.21
C ALA A 34 5.18 6.27 0.02
N ARG A 35 6.10 7.00 -0.63
CA ARG A 35 7.54 6.82 -0.43
C ARG A 35 7.95 6.86 1.04
N GLY A 36 7.46 7.83 1.80
CA GLY A 36 7.74 7.93 3.23
C GLY A 36 7.18 6.76 4.05
N LEU A 37 5.94 6.35 3.76
CA LEU A 37 5.27 5.21 4.39
C LEU A 37 6.04 3.91 4.16
N PHE A 38 6.39 3.61 2.91
CA PHE A 38 7.05 2.36 2.54
C PHE A 38 8.52 2.32 2.98
N ALA A 39 9.23 3.46 2.96
CA ALA A 39 10.57 3.53 3.52
C ALA A 39 10.57 3.24 5.03
N ASN A 40 9.60 3.77 5.76
CA ASN A 40 9.43 3.47 7.19
C ASN A 40 9.04 2.00 7.40
N ALA A 41 8.05 1.49 6.64
CA ALA A 41 7.63 0.10 6.73
C ALA A 41 8.78 -0.88 6.47
N ALA A 42 9.62 -0.61 5.46
CA ALA A 42 10.82 -1.41 5.17
C ALA A 42 11.80 -1.40 6.35
N THR A 43 12.08 -0.21 6.92
CA THR A 43 12.96 -0.07 8.10
C THR A 43 12.40 -0.80 9.32
N ALA A 44 11.08 -0.74 9.53
CA ALA A 44 10.38 -1.40 10.63
C ALA A 44 10.13 -2.90 10.38
N ARG A 45 10.47 -3.42 9.19
CA ARG A 45 10.15 -4.79 8.74
C ARG A 45 8.65 -5.11 8.79
N THR A 46 7.84 -4.11 8.48
CA THR A 46 6.40 -4.23 8.32
C THR A 46 6.07 -4.64 6.89
N THR A 47 5.34 -5.74 6.72
CA THR A 47 4.71 -6.08 5.44
C THR A 47 3.47 -5.23 5.25
N VAL A 48 3.35 -4.55 4.10
CA VAL A 48 2.16 -3.75 3.77
C VAL A 48 1.36 -4.48 2.70
N PHE A 49 0.07 -4.71 2.96
CA PHE A 49 -0.86 -5.30 1.99
C PHE A 49 -1.93 -4.28 1.63
N ILE A 50 -2.03 -3.94 0.35
CA ILE A 50 -2.95 -2.89 -0.13
C ILE A 50 -3.99 -3.49 -1.07
N ALA A 51 -5.26 -3.24 -0.77
CA ALA A 51 -6.34 -3.46 -1.72
C ALA A 51 -6.63 -2.14 -2.46
N SER A 52 -6.34 -2.10 -3.76
CA SER A 52 -6.63 -0.96 -4.64
C SER A 52 -7.53 -1.38 -5.81
N ARG A 53 -8.23 -0.39 -6.39
CA ARG A 53 -8.97 -0.53 -7.67
C ARG A 53 -8.25 0.14 -8.83
N ASP A 54 -7.18 0.87 -8.55
CA ASP A 54 -6.39 1.58 -9.53
C ASP A 54 -4.91 1.30 -9.25
N ILE A 55 -4.25 0.68 -10.23
CA ILE A 55 -2.86 0.25 -10.11
C ILE A 55 -1.91 1.43 -10.09
N VAL A 56 -2.28 2.54 -10.76
CA VAL A 56 -1.46 3.75 -10.84
C VAL A 56 -1.24 4.35 -9.45
N GLU A 57 -2.18 4.14 -8.51
CA GLU A 57 -2.04 4.67 -7.15
C GLU A 57 -0.90 4.01 -6.34
N ILE A 58 -0.49 2.81 -6.73
CA ILE A 58 0.40 1.95 -5.94
C ILE A 58 1.59 1.42 -6.74
N GLU A 59 1.65 1.66 -8.06
CA GLU A 59 2.70 1.17 -8.95
C GLU A 59 4.13 1.47 -8.45
N LEU A 60 4.37 2.69 -7.94
CA LEU A 60 5.69 3.15 -7.51
C LEU A 60 6.25 2.46 -6.25
N VAL A 61 5.44 1.65 -5.58
CA VAL A 61 5.72 1.11 -4.25
C VAL A 61 5.40 -0.38 -4.12
N LEU A 62 4.90 -1.00 -5.18
CA LEU A 62 4.59 -2.43 -5.20
C LEU A 62 5.85 -3.25 -5.43
N SER A 63 6.03 -4.27 -4.59
CA SER A 63 7.00 -5.36 -4.82
C SER A 63 6.34 -6.55 -5.51
N ASP A 64 5.06 -6.77 -5.18
CA ASP A 64 4.24 -7.88 -5.63
C ASP A 64 2.87 -7.35 -6.04
N VAL A 65 2.29 -7.94 -7.07
CA VAL A 65 0.92 -7.63 -7.50
C VAL A 65 0.10 -8.90 -7.63
N THR A 66 -1.15 -8.84 -7.15
CA THR A 66 -2.15 -9.88 -7.34
C THR A 66 -3.43 -9.26 -7.89
N ILE A 67 -3.87 -9.73 -9.06
CA ILE A 67 -5.12 -9.29 -9.69
C ILE A 67 -6.23 -10.27 -9.34
N LEU A 68 -7.30 -9.73 -8.76
CA LEU A 68 -8.52 -10.47 -8.44
C LEU A 68 -9.62 -10.11 -9.45
N THR A 69 -10.24 -11.12 -10.05
CA THR A 69 -11.39 -10.97 -10.95
C THR A 69 -12.47 -11.96 -10.55
N ALA A 70 -13.69 -11.47 -10.28
CA ALA A 70 -14.83 -12.29 -9.85
C ALA A 70 -14.50 -13.27 -8.69
N GLY A 71 -13.74 -12.79 -7.69
CA GLY A 71 -13.32 -13.58 -6.53
C GLY A 71 -12.23 -14.61 -6.79
N ARG A 72 -11.60 -14.60 -7.96
CA ARG A 72 -10.50 -15.51 -8.32
C ARG A 72 -9.22 -14.72 -8.62
N VAL A 73 -8.08 -15.28 -8.25
CA VAL A 73 -6.78 -14.75 -8.66
C VAL A 73 -6.58 -15.09 -10.13
N THR A 74 -6.40 -14.06 -10.96
CA THR A 74 -6.13 -14.21 -12.40
C THR A 74 -4.66 -13.97 -12.73
N VAL A 75 -3.98 -13.15 -11.94
CA VAL A 75 -2.55 -12.86 -12.06
C VAL A 75 -1.95 -12.75 -10.66
N ALA A 76 -0.76 -13.30 -10.46
CA ALA A 76 0.08 -13.08 -9.29
C ALA A 76 1.54 -13.10 -9.71
N GLY A 77 2.33 -12.12 -9.27
CA GLY A 77 3.74 -12.04 -9.60
C GLY A 77 4.45 -10.86 -8.94
N PHE A 78 5.76 -10.84 -9.11
CA PHE A 78 6.64 -9.76 -8.67
C PHE A 78 6.68 -8.67 -9.74
N LEU A 79 6.79 -7.41 -9.31
CA LEU A 79 7.13 -6.28 -10.16
C LEU A 79 8.63 -6.05 -10.02
N ASP A 80 9.40 -6.51 -11.01
CA ASP A 80 10.85 -6.27 -11.10
C ASP A 80 11.16 -4.88 -11.67
#